data_AF-A0A2V8XEZ7-F1
#
_entry.id   AF-A0A2V8XEZ7-F1
#
_cell.length_a   1.000
_cell.length_b   1.000
_cell.length_c   1.000
_cell.angle_alpha   90.00
_cell.angle_beta   90.00
_cell.angle_gamma   90.00
#
_symmetry.space_group_name_H-M   'P 1'
#
loop_
_entity.id
_entity.type
_entity.pdbx_description
1 polymer ?
#
loop_
_entity_poly.entity_id
_entity_poly.type
_entity_poly.pdbx_seq_one_letter_code
_entity_poly.pdbx_strand_id
1 'polypeptide(L)'
;MPSPNEKLAESLDELKALQQGNRRVFRSDDLSRVHRERLVENGFLQEVMKGWLISSSPDSQVGESTPWHASFWEFCARYCDERFG
;
A
#
# COMPACT_ATOMS: atom_id res chain seq x y z
N MET A 1 27.50 3.72 1.78
CA MET A 1 26.40 2.76 2.01
C MET A 1 25.14 3.58 2.14
N PRO A 2 24.05 3.27 1.42
CA PRO A 2 22.81 4.01 1.57
C PRO A 2 22.27 3.83 2.98
N SER A 3 21.95 4.95 3.61
CA SER A 3 21.38 5.02 4.95
C SER A 3 20.00 4.35 4.96
N PRO A 4 19.53 3.80 6.08
CA PRO A 4 18.17 3.23 6.18
C PRO A 4 17.08 4.21 5.71
N ASN A 5 17.30 5.52 5.90
CA ASN A 5 16.41 6.57 5.39
C ASN A 5 16.40 6.71 3.86
N GLU A 6 17.55 6.54 3.18
CA GLU A 6 17.60 6.61 1.70
C GLU A 6 16.85 5.44 1.08
N LYS A 7 17.00 4.26 1.67
CA LYS A 7 16.25 3.07 1.31
C LYS A 7 14.73 3.25 1.51
N LEU A 8 14.32 3.86 2.62
CA LEU A 8 12.91 4.17 2.86
C LEU A 8 12.39 5.20 1.86
N ALA A 9 13.18 6.24 1.56
CA ALA A 9 12.82 7.26 0.58
C ALA A 9 12.59 6.67 -0.81
N GLU A 10 13.43 5.74 -1.25
CA GLU A 10 13.26 5.02 -2.53
C GLU A 10 11.94 4.23 -2.55
N SER A 11 11.62 3.49 -1.49
CA SER A 11 10.33 2.79 -1.38
C SER A 11 9.13 3.73 -1.38
N LEU A 12 9.27 4.91 -0.76
CA LEU A 12 8.22 5.92 -0.73
C LEU A 12 8.01 6.58 -2.09
N ASP A 13 9.08 6.74 -2.88
CA ASP A 13 8.99 7.27 -4.24
C ASP A 13 8.21 6.31 -5.15
N GLU A 14 8.51 5.01 -5.09
CA GLU A 14 7.72 3.99 -5.79
C GLU A 14 6.26 3.99 -5.33
N LEU A 15 6.02 3.99 -4.02
CA LEU A 15 4.66 4.04 -3.50
C LEU A 15 3.92 5.30 -3.98
N LYS A 16 4.60 6.44 -4.04
CA LYS A 16 4.04 7.71 -4.54
C LYS A 16 3.74 7.66 -6.03
N ALA A 17 4.58 6.99 -6.83
CA ALA A 17 4.35 6.77 -8.25
C ALA A 17 3.10 5.90 -8.46
N LEU A 18 2.89 4.89 -7.62
CA LEU A 18 1.70 4.04 -7.67
C LEU A 18 0.43 4.76 -7.17
N GLN A 19 0.57 5.69 -6.22
CA GLN A 19 -0.53 6.56 -5.75
C GLN A 19 -0.93 7.64 -6.77
N GLN A 20 -0.18 7.82 -7.85
CA GLN A 20 -0.57 8.75 -8.92
C GLN A 20 -1.96 8.37 -9.46
N GLY A 21 -2.91 9.30 -9.40
CA GLY A 21 -4.30 9.05 -9.79
C GLY A 21 -5.24 8.61 -8.65
N ASN A 22 -4.92 8.99 -7.41
CA ASN A 22 -5.74 8.74 -6.19
C ASN A 22 -5.85 7.26 -5.78
N ARG A 23 -5.05 6.38 -6.38
CA ARG A 23 -5.01 4.96 -6.07
C ARG A 23 -4.43 4.73 -4.68
N ARG A 24 -5.18 4.05 -3.83
CA ARG A 24 -4.85 3.67 -2.45
C ARG A 24 -4.78 2.16 -2.28
N VAL A 25 -5.17 1.40 -3.30
CA VAL A 25 -5.20 -0.06 -3.30
C VAL A 25 -4.18 -0.62 -4.29
N PHE A 26 -3.28 -1.45 -3.77
CA PHE A 26 -2.16 -2.04 -4.49
C PHE A 26 -2.22 -3.56 -4.42
N ARG A 27 -1.59 -4.21 -5.39
CA ARG A 27 -1.37 -5.65 -5.34
C ARG A 27 0.00 -5.94 -4.78
N SER A 28 0.16 -7.11 -4.18
CA SER A 28 1.47 -7.59 -3.75
C SER A 28 2.46 -7.78 -4.91
N ASP A 29 1.97 -7.83 -6.15
CA ASP A 29 2.76 -7.95 -7.39
C ASP A 29 3.18 -6.57 -7.95
N ASP A 30 2.48 -5.51 -7.56
CA ASP A 30 2.70 -4.12 -8.02
C ASP A 30 3.95 -3.50 -7.36
N LEU A 31 4.45 -4.13 -6.27
CA LEU A 31 5.60 -3.70 -5.49
C LEU A 31 6.60 -4.84 -5.35
N SER A 32 7.90 -4.52 -5.45
CA SER A 32 8.93 -5.52 -5.14
C SER A 32 8.85 -5.93 -3.68
N ARG A 33 9.20 -7.19 -3.40
CA ARG A 33 9.19 -7.77 -2.04
C ARG A 33 9.94 -6.87 -1.04
N VAL A 34 11.08 -6.30 -1.44
CA VAL A 34 11.90 -5.42 -0.59
C VAL A 34 11.17 -4.12 -0.22
N HIS A 35 10.51 -3.48 -1.18
CA HIS A 35 9.80 -2.24 -0.94
C HIS A 35 8.52 -2.50 -0.15
N ARG A 36 7.80 -3.59 -0.45
CA ARG A 36 6.63 -4.03 0.31
C ARG A 36 6.96 -4.27 1.78
N GLU A 37 7.94 -5.11 2.08
CA GLU A 37 8.32 -5.41 3.47
C GLU A 37 8.73 -4.13 4.21
N ARG A 38 9.53 -3.26 3.57
CA ARG A 38 9.93 -1.98 4.16
C ARG A 38 8.76 -1.04 4.43
N LEU A 39 7.83 -0.91 3.50
CA LEU A 39 6.66 -0.02 3.63
C LEU A 39 5.67 -0.54 4.68
N VAL A 40 5.48 -1.86 4.77
CA VAL A 40 4.64 -2.50 5.78
C VAL A 40 5.25 -2.35 7.17
N GLU A 41 6.56 -2.61 7.32
CA GLU A 41 7.28 -2.42 8.59
C GLU A 41 7.23 -0.96 9.07
N ASN A 42 7.22 0.00 8.15
CA ASN A 42 7.13 1.43 8.47
C ASN A 42 5.69 1.95 8.57
N GLY A 43 4.67 1.09 8.40
CA GLY A 43 3.25 1.47 8.54
C GLY A 43 2.64 2.27 7.37
N PHE A 44 3.35 2.36 6.24
CA PHE A 44 2.84 3.02 5.02
C PHE A 44 1.92 2.12 4.19
N LEU A 45 2.05 0.80 4.34
CA LEU A 45 1.21 -0.19 3.69
C LEU A 45 0.64 -1.17 4.70
N GLN A 46 -0.61 -1.58 4.48
CA GLN A 46 -1.25 -2.62 5.27
C GLN A 46 -1.78 -3.73 4.36
N GLU A 47 -1.43 -4.97 4.67
CA GLU A 47 -2.04 -6.13 4.01
C GLU A 47 -3.45 -6.34 4.55
N VAL A 48 -4.43 -6.27 3.66
CA VAL A 48 -5.86 -6.39 3.99
C VAL A 48 -6.41 -7.75 3.57
N MET A 49 -5.86 -8.32 2.50
CA MET A 49 -6.22 -9.62 1.98
C MET A 49 -5.00 -10.21 1.28
N LYS A 50 -4.91 -11.53 1.21
CA LYS A 50 -3.76 -12.21 0.57
C LYS A 50 -3.60 -11.73 -0.87
N GLY A 51 -2.48 -11.06 -1.16
CA GLY A 51 -2.22 -10.48 -2.49
C GLY A 51 -2.64 -9.02 -2.66
N TRP A 52 -3.27 -8.41 -1.66
CA TRP A 52 -3.83 -7.06 -1.69
C TRP A 52 -3.37 -6.21 -0.51
N LEU A 53 -2.91 -5.01 -0.83
CA LEU A 53 -2.31 -4.05 0.09
C LEU A 53 -3.05 -2.72 -0.06
N ILE A 54 -3.17 -1.96 1.03
CA ILE A 54 -3.67 -0.59 0.98
C ILE A 54 -2.63 0.39 1.54
N SER A 55 -2.59 1.60 0.98
CA SER A 55 -1.86 2.71 1.61
C SER A 55 -2.53 3.06 2.94
N SER A 56 -1.73 3.08 3.99
CA SER A 56 -2.15 3.55 5.31
C SER A 56 -1.18 4.61 5.80
N SER A 57 -1.64 5.46 6.70
CA SER A 57 -0.77 6.40 7.39
C SER A 57 -0.10 5.69 8.57
N PRO A 58 1.21 5.86 8.79
CA PRO A 58 1.88 5.28 9.96
C PRO A 58 1.37 5.85 11.30
N ASP A 59 0.67 6.98 11.24
CA ASP A 59 -0.01 7.62 12.38
C ASP A 59 -1.37 6.97 12.71
N SER A 60 -1.96 6.21 11.77
CA SER A 60 -3.19 5.46 12.05
C SER A 60 -2.87 4.30 12.99
N GLN A 61 -3.63 4.21 14.09
CA GLN A 61 -3.41 3.20 15.12
C GLN A 61 -3.54 1.79 14.52
N VAL A 62 -2.64 0.88 14.90
CA VAL A 62 -2.75 -0.55 14.59
C VAL A 62 -4.08 -1.07 15.15
N GLY A 63 -5.07 -1.27 14.27
CA GLY A 63 -6.44 -1.65 14.64
C GLY A 63 -7.53 -0.66 14.20
N GLU A 64 -7.18 0.54 13.74
CA GLU A 64 -8.15 1.46 13.15
C GLU A 64 -8.55 0.96 11.76
N SER A 65 -9.84 0.62 11.61
CA SER A 65 -10.44 0.27 10.31
C SER A 65 -10.70 1.51 9.43
N THR A 66 -10.31 2.70 9.87
CA THR A 66 -10.50 3.98 9.16
C THR A 66 -9.82 4.02 7.77
N PRO A 67 -8.53 3.66 7.62
CA PRO A 67 -7.88 3.58 6.30
C PRO A 67 -8.50 2.50 5.40
N TRP A 68 -9.00 1.40 5.99
CA TRP A 68 -9.73 0.36 5.25
C TRP A 68 -11.07 0.88 4.73
N HIS A 69 -11.88 1.53 5.56
CA HIS A 69 -13.17 2.09 5.14
C HIS A 69 -13.02 3.15 4.05
N ALA A 70 -11.98 3.99 4.12
CA ALA A 70 -11.70 4.99 3.08
C ALA A 70 -11.28 4.36 1.75
N SER A 71 -10.66 3.18 1.79
CA SER A 71 -10.13 2.47 0.60
C SER A 71 -11.05 1.34 0.13
N PHE A 72 -12.10 1.01 0.88
CA PHE A 72 -12.96 -0.15 0.64
C PHE A 72 -13.66 -0.10 -0.71
N TRP A 73 -14.26 1.05 -1.06
CA TRP A 73 -14.97 1.20 -2.33
C TRP A 73 -14.04 1.09 -3.54
N GLU A 74 -12.84 1.66 -3.43
CA GLU A 74 -11.83 1.54 -4.48
C GLU A 74 -11.30 0.10 -4.60
N PHE A 75 -11.13 -0.58 -3.46
CA PHE A 75 -10.79 -2.00 -3.44
C PHE A 75 -11.86 -2.83 -4.15
N CYS A 76 -13.14 -2.63 -3.83
CA CYS A 76 -14.23 -3.33 -4.50
C CYS A 76 -14.25 -3.06 -6.01
N ALA A 77 -14.07 -1.81 -6.45
CA ALA A 77 -14.03 -1.48 -7.86
C ALA A 77 -12.88 -2.20 -8.58
N ARG A 78 -11.66 -2.13 -8.03
CA ARG A 78 -10.46 -2.76 -8.61
C ARG A 78 -10.51 -4.29 -8.56
N TYR A 79 -10.95 -4.85 -7.44
CA TYR A 79 -11.09 -6.29 -7.27
C TYR A 79 -12.13 -6.86 -8.22
N CYS A 80 -13.27 -6.17 -8.38
CA CYS A 80 -14.29 -6.61 -9.32
C CYS A 80 -13.84 -6.49 -10.77
N ASP A 81 -13.17 -5.38 -11.15
CA ASP A 81 -12.59 -5.19 -12.48
C ASP A 81 -11.57 -6.28 -12.81
N GLU A 82 -10.67 -6.61 -11.87
CA GLU A 82 -9.65 -7.63 -12.12
C GLU A 82 -10.19 -9.07 -12.10
N ARG A 83 -11.23 -9.35 -11.30
CA ARG A 83 -11.80 -10.70 -11.16
C ARG A 83 -12.88 -11.02 -12.18
N PHE A 84 -13.63 -10.01 -12.64
CA PHE A 84 -14.81 -10.18 -13.49
C PHE A 84 -14.74 -9.40 -14.81
N GLY A 85 -13.73 -8.54 -15.01
CA GLY A 85 -13.46 -7.83 -16.27
C GLY A 85 -12.67 -8.63 -17.28
#